data_AF-A0A916Q267-F1
#
_entry.id   AF-A0A916Q267-F1
#
_cell.length_a   1.000
_cell.length_b   1.000
_cell.length_c   1.000
_cell.angle_alpha   90.00
_cell.angle_beta   90.00
_cell.angle_gamma   90.00
#
_symmetry.space_group_name_H-M   'P 1'
#
loop_
_entity.id
_entity.type
_entity.pdbx_description
1 polymer ?
#
loop_
_entity_poly.entity_id
_entity_poly.type
_entity_poly.pdbx_seq_one_letter_code
_entity_poly.pdbx_strand_id
1 'polypeptide(L)'
;MLERELLDPNYWITGVETEIYAQDQLDFVWANKISVDWNRDAIASFVTTQFPQLKLQVKEEQNSWKLSFNLLDSLGTIDQLVSSLQTRQLKAQVIFSSNVDVDILPLNANKGKAVQYLQNKLGIAANRTLVCGDSGNDISMFQQPVYGVIVNNAQLELIEWYQAHADEHTILRKIPMRAAFLRLCTSLSLFLNNQLGPIKYKTPKSVPPA
;
A
#
# COMPACT_ATOMS: atom_id res chain seq x y z
N MET A 1 -11.84 -15.29 -25.19
CA MET A 1 -12.23 -14.74 -23.87
C MET A 1 -11.55 -13.39 -23.77
N LEU A 2 -12.28 -12.28 -23.85
CA LEU A 2 -11.69 -10.94 -24.01
C LEU A 2 -11.04 -10.47 -22.69
N GLU A 3 -9.75 -10.72 -22.53
CA GLU A 3 -8.89 -10.00 -21.60
C GLU A 3 -8.78 -8.54 -22.07
N ARG A 4 -9.74 -7.69 -21.67
CA ARG A 4 -9.65 -6.25 -21.91
C ARG A 4 -8.50 -5.66 -21.08
N GLU A 5 -7.55 -5.02 -21.76
CA GLU A 5 -6.33 -4.41 -21.23
C GLU A 5 -6.55 -3.66 -19.91
N LEU A 6 -5.77 -3.98 -18.88
CA LEU A 6 -5.64 -3.15 -17.69
C LEU A 6 -4.90 -1.86 -18.09
N LEU A 7 -5.27 -0.74 -17.49
CA LEU A 7 -4.55 0.52 -17.71
C LEU A 7 -3.11 0.36 -17.21
N ASP A 8 -2.15 0.83 -17.98
CA ASP A 8 -0.75 0.89 -17.57
C ASP A 8 -0.59 2.02 -16.52
N PRO A 9 -0.25 1.68 -15.26
CA PRO A 9 -0.19 2.68 -14.19
C PRO A 9 1.04 3.59 -14.35
N ASN A 10 0.89 4.87 -14.01
CA ASN A 10 2.03 5.79 -14.02
C ASN A 10 3.01 5.55 -12.86
N TYR A 11 2.53 4.91 -11.79
CA TYR A 11 3.30 4.59 -10.59
C TYR A 11 2.96 3.17 -10.10
N TRP A 12 3.97 2.44 -9.64
CA TRP A 12 3.83 1.13 -9.01
C TRP A 12 4.26 1.25 -7.55
N ILE A 13 3.36 0.94 -6.61
CA ILE A 13 3.70 0.78 -5.19
C ILE A 13 3.84 -0.72 -4.95
N THR A 14 5.03 -1.18 -4.57
CA THR A 14 5.39 -2.61 -4.53
C THR A 14 6.23 -2.96 -3.29
N GLY A 15 6.53 -4.24 -3.08
CA GLY A 15 7.36 -4.70 -1.97
C GLY A 15 6.76 -4.43 -0.59
N VAL A 16 5.43 -4.52 -0.46
CA VAL A 16 4.69 -4.07 0.75
C VAL A 16 4.99 -2.61 1.05
N GLU A 17 4.77 -1.77 0.02
CA GLU A 17 4.95 -0.32 0.03
C GLU A 17 6.38 0.18 0.32
N THR A 18 7.35 -0.71 0.26
CA THR A 18 8.75 -0.33 0.44
C THR A 18 9.36 0.29 -0.83
N GLU A 19 8.77 0.04 -1.98
CA GLU A 19 9.28 0.52 -3.26
C GLU A 19 8.19 1.23 -4.06
N ILE A 20 8.53 2.40 -4.59
CA ILE A 20 7.68 3.14 -5.53
C ILE A 20 8.46 3.28 -6.83
N TYR A 21 7.88 2.83 -7.94
CA TYR A 21 8.46 2.98 -9.27
C TYR A 21 7.62 3.91 -10.14
N ALA A 22 8.28 4.66 -11.00
CA ALA A 22 7.67 5.39 -12.10
C ALA A 22 8.51 5.16 -13.36
N GLN A 23 7.91 4.65 -14.44
CA GLN A 23 8.64 4.29 -15.68
C GLN A 23 9.88 3.42 -15.39
N ASP A 24 9.69 2.37 -14.57
CA ASP A 24 10.74 1.45 -14.10
C ASP A 24 11.89 2.08 -13.30
N GLN A 25 11.78 3.35 -12.90
CA GLN A 25 12.75 4.03 -12.04
C GLN A 25 12.28 4.03 -10.60
N LEU A 26 13.14 3.57 -9.69
CA LEU A 26 12.90 3.63 -8.26
C LEU A 26 12.86 5.09 -7.77
N ASP A 27 11.85 5.41 -6.97
CA ASP A 27 11.74 6.69 -6.29
C ASP A 27 12.64 6.73 -5.04
N PHE A 28 13.84 7.27 -5.21
CA PHE A 28 14.80 7.41 -4.12
C PHE A 28 14.34 8.38 -3.01
N VAL A 29 13.42 9.30 -3.29
CA VAL A 29 12.89 10.21 -2.26
C VAL A 29 11.97 9.43 -1.32
N TRP A 30 11.13 8.55 -1.87
CA TRP A 30 10.35 7.60 -1.06
C TRP A 30 11.27 6.65 -0.28
N ALA A 31 12.24 6.03 -0.96
CA ALA A 31 13.20 5.13 -0.35
C ALA A 31 13.91 5.76 0.86
N ASN A 32 14.39 7.00 0.72
CA ASN A 32 15.02 7.73 1.81
C ASN A 32 14.03 8.06 2.94
N LYS A 33 12.78 8.39 2.61
CA LYS A 33 11.74 8.68 3.60
C LYS A 33 11.43 7.48 4.49
N ILE A 34 11.35 6.28 3.91
CA ILE A 34 11.09 5.06 4.70
C ILE A 34 12.35 4.53 5.40
N SER A 35 13.54 4.91 4.96
CA SER A 35 14.81 4.49 5.57
C SER A 35 15.09 5.11 6.94
N VAL A 36 14.31 6.11 7.36
CA VAL A 36 14.48 6.76 8.67
C VAL A 36 14.32 5.72 9.79
N ASP A 37 15.36 5.61 10.63
CA ASP A 37 15.51 4.66 11.74
C ASP A 37 15.47 3.16 11.34
N TRP A 38 15.51 2.86 10.05
CA TRP A 38 15.55 1.48 9.55
C TRP A 38 16.97 0.95 9.56
N ASN A 39 17.23 -0.07 10.38
CA ASN A 39 18.51 -0.78 10.40
C ASN A 39 18.31 -2.25 10.02
N ARG A 40 18.27 -2.51 8.71
CA ARG A 40 18.04 -3.84 8.14
C ARG A 40 19.00 -4.89 8.69
N ASP A 41 20.29 -4.59 8.72
CA ASP A 41 21.31 -5.58 9.07
C ASP A 41 21.26 -5.94 10.56
N ALA A 42 21.04 -4.94 11.44
CA ALA A 42 20.84 -5.20 12.86
C ALA A 42 19.58 -6.04 13.10
N ILE A 43 18.49 -5.76 12.39
CA ILE A 43 17.24 -6.55 12.48
C ILE A 43 17.47 -7.97 11.97
N ALA A 44 18.07 -8.12 10.79
CA ALA A 44 18.35 -9.43 10.20
C ALA A 44 19.22 -10.29 11.11
N SER A 45 20.32 -9.74 11.64
CA SER A 45 21.21 -10.43 12.57
C SER A 45 20.48 -10.80 13.86
N PHE A 46 19.71 -9.89 14.43
CA PHE A 46 18.93 -10.15 15.63
C PHE A 46 17.91 -11.28 15.42
N VAL A 47 17.09 -11.20 14.37
CA VAL A 47 16.02 -12.16 14.10
C VAL A 47 16.58 -13.54 13.81
N THR A 48 17.56 -13.63 12.92
CA THR A 48 18.18 -14.93 12.56
C THR A 48 18.88 -15.60 13.74
N THR A 49 19.39 -14.83 14.71
CA THR A 49 20.06 -15.37 15.89
C THR A 49 19.08 -15.75 17.00
N GLN A 50 18.03 -14.96 17.21
CA GLN A 50 17.16 -15.09 18.39
C GLN A 50 15.85 -15.83 18.10
N PHE A 51 15.47 -15.95 16.83
CA PHE A 51 14.23 -16.58 16.39
C PHE A 51 14.51 -17.69 15.37
N PRO A 52 15.09 -18.85 15.79
CA PRO A 52 15.39 -19.97 14.88
C PRO A 52 14.15 -20.54 14.16
N GLN A 53 12.95 -20.27 14.68
CA GLN A 53 11.65 -20.61 14.10
C GLN A 53 11.22 -19.71 12.94
N LEU A 54 11.94 -18.61 12.68
CA LEU A 54 11.75 -17.75 11.52
C LEU A 54 12.82 -18.06 10.47
N LYS A 55 12.43 -18.76 9.41
CA LYS A 55 13.34 -19.12 8.31
C LYS A 55 13.31 -18.07 7.22
N LEU A 56 14.47 -17.52 6.87
CA LEU A 56 14.57 -16.54 5.80
C LEU A 56 14.00 -17.13 4.50
N GLN A 57 13.15 -16.36 3.83
CA GLN A 57 12.64 -16.72 2.50
C GLN A 57 13.75 -16.55 1.44
N VAL A 58 13.44 -16.95 0.20
CA VAL A 58 14.36 -16.82 -0.94
C VAL A 58 14.75 -15.36 -1.19
N LYS A 59 15.86 -15.16 -1.91
CA LYS A 59 16.48 -13.84 -2.11
C LYS A 59 15.53 -12.86 -2.81
N GLU A 60 14.69 -13.36 -3.70
CA GLU A 60 13.73 -12.61 -4.51
C GLU A 60 12.63 -11.97 -3.65
N GLU A 61 12.38 -12.51 -2.45
CA GLU A 61 11.42 -11.96 -1.49
C GLU A 61 12.06 -10.90 -0.57
N GLN A 62 13.36 -10.67 -0.70
CA GLN A 62 14.11 -9.71 0.10
C GLN A 62 14.38 -8.44 -0.71
N ASN A 63 14.32 -7.28 -0.06
CA ASN A 63 14.84 -6.04 -0.64
C ASN A 63 15.51 -5.17 0.45
N SER A 64 15.97 -3.97 0.10
CA SER A 64 16.67 -3.06 1.03
C SER A 64 15.83 -2.61 2.23
N TRP A 65 14.51 -2.78 2.16
CA TRP A 65 13.52 -2.35 3.15
C TRP A 65 12.55 -3.47 3.54
N LYS A 66 12.83 -4.72 3.15
CA LYS A 66 12.01 -5.89 3.44
C LYS A 66 12.89 -7.06 3.84
N LEU A 67 12.55 -7.65 4.99
CA LEU A 67 13.05 -8.94 5.44
C LEU A 67 11.88 -9.90 5.55
N SER A 68 11.91 -10.97 4.77
CA SER A 68 10.81 -11.94 4.72
C SER A 68 11.23 -13.29 5.26
N PHE A 69 10.39 -13.87 6.12
CA PHE A 69 10.61 -15.14 6.78
C PHE A 69 9.35 -16.02 6.71
N ASN A 70 9.55 -17.33 6.78
CA ASN A 70 8.51 -18.31 7.05
C ASN A 70 8.51 -18.65 8.54
N LEU A 71 7.35 -18.55 9.17
CA LEU A 71 7.09 -19.02 10.53
C LEU A 71 6.94 -20.55 10.53
N LEU A 72 7.77 -21.23 11.30
CA LEU A 72 7.72 -22.70 11.46
C LEU A 72 7.03 -23.16 12.75
N ASP A 73 6.67 -22.24 13.63
CA ASP A 73 6.13 -22.52 14.96
C ASP A 73 4.73 -21.91 15.13
N SER A 74 4.48 -21.22 16.24
CA SER A 74 3.20 -20.73 16.69
C SER A 74 3.11 -19.22 16.54
N LEU A 75 1.88 -18.71 16.48
CA LEU A 75 1.61 -17.27 16.41
C LEU A 75 2.21 -16.48 17.58
N GLY A 76 2.41 -17.11 18.75
CA GLY A 76 3.07 -16.48 19.90
C GLY A 76 4.50 -16.03 19.62
N THR A 77 5.17 -16.61 18.61
CA THR A 77 6.47 -16.12 18.12
C THR A 77 6.39 -14.69 17.60
N ILE A 78 5.29 -14.31 16.95
CA ILE A 78 5.13 -12.98 16.36
C ILE A 78 5.05 -11.92 17.46
N ASP A 79 4.27 -12.18 18.52
CA ASP A 79 4.16 -11.29 19.67
C ASP A 79 5.50 -11.12 20.40
N GLN A 80 6.26 -12.22 20.54
CA GLN A 80 7.60 -12.19 21.10
C GLN A 80 8.58 -11.40 20.23
N LEU A 81 8.50 -11.55 18.90
CA LEU A 81 9.31 -10.80 17.95
C LEU A 81 9.03 -9.30 18.06
N VAL A 82 7.76 -8.89 18.00
CA VAL A 82 7.34 -7.49 18.11
C VAL A 82 7.84 -6.88 19.42
N SER A 83 7.60 -7.56 20.54
CA SER A 83 8.03 -7.10 21.87
C SER A 83 9.55 -6.98 21.97
N SER A 84 10.29 -7.91 21.36
CA SER A 84 11.75 -7.91 21.41
C SER A 84 12.39 -6.84 20.53
N LEU A 85 11.80 -6.55 19.36
CA LEU A 85 12.20 -5.43 18.50
C LEU A 85 11.99 -4.10 19.23
N GLN A 86 10.83 -3.92 19.87
CA GLN A 86 10.52 -2.73 20.67
C GLN A 86 11.50 -2.54 21.84
N THR A 87 11.75 -3.59 22.61
CA THR A 87 12.69 -3.56 23.75
C THR A 87 14.11 -3.17 23.33
N ARG A 88 14.52 -3.61 22.13
CA ARG A 88 15.83 -3.29 21.53
C ARG A 88 15.84 -1.98 20.76
N GLN A 89 14.71 -1.26 20.70
CA GLN A 89 14.54 -0.03 19.95
C GLN A 89 14.82 -0.18 18.44
N LEU A 90 14.70 -1.38 17.89
CA LEU A 90 14.78 -1.63 16.46
C LEU A 90 13.45 -1.20 15.83
N LYS A 91 13.47 -0.08 15.10
CA LYS A 91 12.26 0.56 14.55
C LYS A 91 11.78 -0.17 13.30
N ALA A 92 10.91 -1.15 13.52
CA ALA A 92 10.30 -1.92 12.44
C ALA A 92 8.85 -2.29 12.78
N GLN A 93 8.06 -2.49 11.74
CA GLN A 93 6.76 -3.16 11.83
C GLN A 93 6.90 -4.60 11.36
N VAL A 94 6.06 -5.48 11.93
CA VAL A 94 5.98 -6.89 11.55
C VAL A 94 4.60 -7.12 10.93
N ILE A 95 4.58 -7.63 9.71
CA ILE A 95 3.38 -8.04 9.00
C ILE A 95 3.37 -9.56 8.97
N PHE A 96 2.29 -10.16 9.46
CA PHE A 96 2.07 -11.60 9.39
C PHE A 96 0.92 -11.89 8.44
N SER A 97 1.14 -12.76 7.45
CA SER A 97 0.15 -13.09 6.42
C SER A 97 0.19 -14.57 6.03
N SER A 98 -0.86 -15.03 5.34
CA SER A 98 -0.99 -16.40 4.83
C SER A 98 -0.82 -17.50 5.89
N ASN A 99 -0.96 -17.17 7.18
CA ASN A 99 -0.64 -18.03 8.32
C ASN A 99 0.82 -18.54 8.38
N VAL A 100 1.74 -17.98 7.58
CA VAL A 100 3.13 -18.47 7.51
C VAL A 100 4.14 -17.37 7.20
N ASP A 101 3.77 -16.36 6.42
CA ASP A 101 4.68 -15.31 5.96
C ASP A 101 4.85 -14.24 7.03
N VAL A 102 6.09 -13.85 7.31
CA VAL A 102 6.46 -12.80 8.25
C VAL A 102 7.35 -11.80 7.55
N ASP A 103 6.83 -10.61 7.29
CA ASP A 103 7.58 -9.50 6.72
C ASP A 103 7.94 -8.49 7.81
N ILE A 104 9.21 -8.09 7.85
CA ILE A 104 9.70 -7.02 8.72
C ILE A 104 10.09 -5.84 7.83
N LEU A 105 9.43 -4.71 8.09
CA LEU A 105 9.48 -3.52 7.25
C LEU A 105 9.79 -2.27 8.09
N PRO A 106 10.28 -1.17 7.49
CA PRO A 106 10.34 0.12 8.16
C PRO A 106 8.97 0.56 8.67
N LEU A 107 8.90 1.22 9.83
CA LEU A 107 7.64 1.75 10.40
C LEU A 107 6.89 2.73 9.49
N ASN A 108 7.57 3.27 8.48
CA ASN A 108 7.03 4.24 7.55
C ASN A 108 6.52 3.64 6.22
N ALA A 109 6.74 2.34 5.98
CA ALA A 109 6.27 1.65 4.78
C ALA A 109 4.84 1.14 4.97
N ASN A 110 3.83 1.93 4.59
CA ASN A 110 2.45 1.45 4.50
C ASN A 110 1.67 2.17 3.39
N LYS A 111 0.56 1.58 2.95
CA LYS A 111 -0.25 2.08 1.82
C LYS A 111 -0.74 3.51 2.02
N GLY A 112 -1.22 3.85 3.22
CA GLY A 112 -1.65 5.22 3.54
C GLY A 112 -0.56 6.26 3.35
N LYS A 113 0.64 6.01 3.87
CA LYS A 113 1.80 6.90 3.74
C LYS A 113 2.29 6.98 2.29
N ALA A 114 2.25 5.87 1.55
CA ALA A 114 2.62 5.84 0.13
C ALA A 114 1.63 6.65 -0.73
N VAL A 115 0.31 6.52 -0.48
CA VAL A 115 -0.73 7.33 -1.11
C VAL A 115 -0.51 8.81 -0.79
N GLN A 116 -0.35 9.17 0.48
CA GLN A 116 -0.11 10.55 0.90
C GLN A 116 1.16 11.13 0.26
N TYR A 117 2.22 10.32 0.17
CA TYR A 117 3.46 10.70 -0.50
C TYR A 117 3.23 11.04 -1.98
N LEU A 118 2.53 10.18 -2.72
CA LEU A 118 2.22 10.42 -4.14
C LEU A 118 1.27 11.61 -4.34
N GLN A 119 0.27 11.81 -3.48
CA GLN A 119 -0.59 12.99 -3.51
C GLN A 119 0.23 14.28 -3.43
N ASN A 120 1.15 14.35 -2.47
CA ASN A 120 2.02 15.49 -2.28
C ASN A 120 2.98 15.69 -3.46
N LYS A 121 3.61 14.61 -3.94
CA LYS A 121 4.53 14.64 -5.09
C LYS A 121 3.85 15.12 -6.36
N LEU A 122 2.59 14.71 -6.58
CA LEU A 122 1.83 15.00 -7.80
C LEU A 122 0.96 16.27 -7.70
N GLY A 123 0.87 16.89 -6.51
CA GLY A 123 -0.04 18.01 -6.27
C GLY A 123 -1.52 17.63 -6.43
N ILE A 124 -1.87 16.37 -6.12
CA ILE A 124 -3.25 15.87 -6.20
C ILE A 124 -3.91 16.02 -4.84
N ALA A 125 -4.98 16.79 -4.79
CA ALA A 125 -5.77 17.01 -3.57
C ALA A 125 -6.50 15.72 -3.12
N ALA A 126 -6.79 15.65 -1.82
CA ALA A 126 -7.42 14.48 -1.23
C ALA A 126 -8.83 14.21 -1.76
N ASN A 127 -9.62 15.26 -2.02
CA ASN A 127 -10.91 15.19 -2.71
C ASN A 127 -10.82 14.86 -4.21
N ARG A 128 -9.62 14.64 -4.75
CA ARG A 128 -9.38 14.13 -6.11
C ARG A 128 -8.70 12.77 -6.09
N THR A 129 -8.61 12.16 -4.91
CA THR A 129 -7.96 10.87 -4.69
C THR A 129 -9.01 9.86 -4.28
N LEU A 130 -8.91 8.69 -4.89
CA LEU A 130 -9.73 7.53 -4.61
C LEU A 130 -8.80 6.36 -4.32
N VAL A 131 -9.06 5.66 -3.23
CA VAL A 131 -8.39 4.40 -2.88
C VAL A 131 -9.38 3.24 -2.96
N CYS A 132 -8.90 2.08 -3.35
CA CYS A 132 -9.67 0.85 -3.45
C CYS A 132 -8.95 -0.23 -2.63
N GLY A 133 -9.68 -0.98 -1.81
CA GLY A 133 -9.09 -2.00 -0.95
C GLY A 133 -10.04 -3.17 -0.68
N ASP A 134 -9.47 -4.29 -0.28
CA ASP A 134 -10.15 -5.54 -0.03
C ASP A 134 -9.68 -6.27 1.24
N SER A 135 -8.59 -5.89 1.88
CA SER A 135 -8.11 -6.58 3.08
C SER A 135 -7.54 -5.64 4.14
N GLY A 136 -7.16 -6.19 5.30
CA GLY A 136 -6.64 -5.41 6.44
C GLY A 136 -5.43 -4.54 6.11
N ASN A 137 -4.59 -4.94 5.14
CA ASN A 137 -3.43 -4.13 4.72
C ASN A 137 -3.84 -2.80 4.04
N ASP A 138 -5.07 -2.70 3.54
CA ASP A 138 -5.61 -1.50 2.88
C ASP A 138 -6.13 -0.46 3.88
N ILE A 139 -6.36 -0.84 5.14
CA ILE A 139 -6.92 0.02 6.19
C ILE A 139 -6.21 1.38 6.24
N SER A 140 -4.88 1.38 6.15
CA SER A 140 -4.08 2.61 6.20
C SER A 140 -4.40 3.62 5.09
N MET A 141 -4.87 3.17 3.92
CA MET A 141 -5.35 4.05 2.86
C MET A 141 -6.66 4.74 3.23
N PHE A 142 -7.60 3.99 3.81
CA PHE A 142 -8.90 4.49 4.24
C PHE A 142 -8.82 5.43 5.46
N GLN A 143 -7.70 5.40 6.19
CA GLN A 143 -7.40 6.38 7.24
C GLN A 143 -6.91 7.74 6.68
N GLN A 144 -6.61 7.84 5.38
CA GLN A 144 -6.30 9.11 4.75
C GLN A 144 -7.61 9.87 4.45
N PRO A 145 -7.59 11.21 4.39
CA PRO A 145 -8.79 12.03 4.12
C PRO A 145 -9.18 12.01 2.62
N VAL A 146 -9.28 10.82 2.03
CA VAL A 146 -9.53 10.56 0.60
C VAL A 146 -10.83 9.78 0.42
N TYR A 147 -11.34 9.72 -0.81
CA TYR A 147 -12.47 8.83 -1.10
C TYR A 147 -12.02 7.36 -1.05
N GLY A 148 -12.81 6.51 -0.41
CA GLY A 148 -12.51 5.10 -0.28
C GLY A 148 -13.59 4.20 -0.86
N VAL A 149 -13.18 3.13 -1.56
CA VAL A 149 -14.05 2.02 -1.93
C VAL A 149 -13.54 0.69 -1.39
N ILE A 150 -14.40 0.06 -0.61
CA ILE A 150 -14.23 -1.33 -0.17
C ILE A 150 -15.02 -2.22 -1.14
N VAL A 151 -14.33 -3.19 -1.74
CA VAL A 151 -14.91 -4.09 -2.74
C VAL A 151 -15.76 -5.19 -2.09
N ASN A 152 -16.67 -5.80 -2.87
CA ASN A 152 -17.63 -6.76 -2.33
C ASN A 152 -17.01 -8.03 -1.74
N ASN A 153 -15.84 -8.43 -2.23
CA ASN A 153 -15.10 -9.60 -1.75
C ASN A 153 -14.08 -9.24 -0.67
N ALA A 154 -14.27 -8.11 0.02
CA ALA A 154 -13.38 -7.69 1.09
C ALA A 154 -13.37 -8.72 2.23
N GLN A 155 -12.19 -8.90 2.82
CA GLN A 155 -11.98 -9.76 3.96
C GLN A 155 -12.62 -9.16 5.23
N LEU A 156 -12.87 -10.03 6.20
CA LEU A 156 -13.65 -9.70 7.38
C LEU A 156 -13.01 -8.56 8.18
N GLU A 157 -11.69 -8.53 8.31
CA GLU A 157 -10.99 -7.53 9.09
C GLU A 157 -11.14 -6.11 8.53
N LEU A 158 -11.23 -5.93 7.20
CA LEU A 158 -11.49 -4.62 6.59
C LEU A 158 -12.95 -4.23 6.76
N ILE A 159 -13.88 -5.19 6.71
CA ILE A 159 -15.31 -4.95 6.94
C ILE A 159 -15.56 -4.54 8.39
N GLU A 160 -14.97 -5.24 9.35
CA GLU A 160 -15.06 -4.92 10.78
C GLU A 160 -14.45 -3.55 11.07
N TRP A 161 -13.28 -3.25 10.49
CA TRP A 161 -12.69 -1.92 10.60
C TRP A 161 -13.62 -0.84 10.07
N TYR A 162 -14.21 -1.04 8.88
CA TYR A 162 -15.17 -0.11 8.28
C TYR A 162 -16.39 0.10 9.17
N GLN A 163 -16.99 -0.96 9.71
CA GLN A 163 -18.16 -0.83 10.59
C GLN A 163 -17.87 -0.01 11.86
N ALA A 164 -16.63 -0.05 12.35
CA ALA A 164 -16.22 0.68 13.53
C ALA A 164 -15.75 2.13 13.25
N HIS A 165 -15.31 2.45 12.03
CA HIS A 165 -14.58 3.71 11.75
C HIS A 165 -15.09 4.50 10.54
N ALA A 166 -16.02 3.95 9.73
CA ALA A 166 -16.44 4.59 8.50
C ALA A 166 -17.05 5.98 8.73
N ASP A 167 -16.64 6.90 7.87
CA ASP A 167 -17.24 8.21 7.72
C ASP A 167 -18.05 8.30 6.41
N GLU A 168 -18.57 9.49 6.12
CA GLU A 168 -19.33 9.74 4.89
C GLU A 168 -18.51 9.65 3.59
N HIS A 169 -17.18 9.56 3.68
CA HIS A 169 -16.27 9.52 2.52
C HIS A 169 -15.84 8.10 2.14
N THR A 170 -16.10 7.12 3.01
CA THR A 170 -15.83 5.70 2.76
C THR A 170 -17.12 4.99 2.35
N ILE A 171 -17.15 4.37 1.16
CA ILE A 171 -18.36 3.73 0.62
C ILE A 171 -18.09 2.25 0.36
N LEU A 172 -18.89 1.37 0.98
CA LEU A 172 -18.94 -0.04 0.63
C LEU A 172 -19.73 -0.25 -0.67
N ARG A 173 -19.12 -0.92 -1.66
CA ARG A 173 -19.77 -1.18 -2.95
C ARG A 173 -19.87 -2.68 -3.22
N LYS A 174 -21.09 -3.16 -3.48
CA LYS A 174 -21.38 -4.53 -3.95
C LYS A 174 -21.01 -4.73 -5.42
N ILE A 175 -19.74 -4.50 -5.77
CA ILE A 175 -19.25 -4.61 -7.14
C ILE A 175 -17.87 -5.32 -7.12
N PRO A 176 -17.60 -6.28 -8.02
CA PRO A 176 -16.26 -6.87 -8.15
C PRO A 176 -15.21 -5.79 -8.42
N MET A 177 -14.00 -5.91 -7.85
CA MET A 177 -12.92 -4.90 -7.90
C MET A 177 -12.76 -4.21 -9.27
N ARG A 178 -12.76 -4.99 -10.36
CA ARG A 178 -12.64 -4.48 -11.73
C ARG A 178 -13.85 -3.66 -12.19
N ALA A 179 -15.05 -4.12 -11.90
CA ALA A 179 -16.28 -3.39 -12.24
C ALA A 179 -16.49 -2.19 -11.30
N ALA A 180 -15.97 -2.25 -10.07
CA ALA A 180 -15.96 -1.14 -9.12
C ALA A 180 -15.06 -0.04 -9.66
N PHE A 181 -13.84 -0.34 -10.10
CA PHE A 181 -12.92 0.62 -10.70
C PHE A 181 -13.48 1.28 -11.96
N LEU A 182 -13.95 0.49 -12.94
CA LEU A 182 -14.55 1.03 -14.18
C LEU A 182 -15.81 1.85 -13.91
N ARG A 183 -16.74 1.36 -13.06
CA ARG A 183 -17.93 2.12 -12.69
C ARG A 183 -17.58 3.35 -11.87
N LEU A 184 -16.55 3.31 -11.02
CA LEU A 184 -16.05 4.49 -10.30
C LEU A 184 -15.39 5.49 -11.24
N CYS A 185 -14.56 5.10 -12.20
CA CYS A 185 -14.04 6.06 -13.17
C CYS A 185 -15.17 6.73 -13.95
N THR A 186 -16.26 6.01 -14.24
CA THR A 186 -17.43 6.59 -14.94
C THR A 186 -18.32 7.42 -14.00
N SER A 187 -18.54 7.00 -12.75
CA SER A 187 -19.39 7.69 -11.78
C SER A 187 -18.67 8.79 -11.01
N LEU A 188 -17.38 8.67 -10.70
CA LEU A 188 -16.52 9.76 -10.22
C LEU A 188 -16.18 10.74 -11.31
N SER A 189 -16.03 10.37 -12.58
CA SER A 189 -15.93 11.40 -13.61
C SER A 189 -17.22 12.22 -13.67
N LEU A 190 -18.41 11.60 -13.57
CA LEU A 190 -19.68 12.31 -13.43
C LEU A 190 -19.80 13.10 -12.12
N PHE A 191 -19.40 12.53 -10.98
CA PHE A 191 -19.51 13.15 -9.65
C PHE A 191 -18.50 14.29 -9.46
N LEU A 192 -17.25 14.12 -9.88
CA LEU A 192 -16.22 15.15 -9.91
C LEU A 192 -16.53 16.21 -10.98
N ASN A 193 -17.06 15.86 -12.16
CA ASN A 193 -17.47 16.87 -13.15
C ASN A 193 -18.68 17.69 -12.69
N ASN A 194 -19.62 17.08 -11.95
CA ASN A 194 -20.78 17.79 -11.39
C ASN A 194 -20.44 18.67 -10.17
N GLN A 195 -19.31 18.43 -9.48
CA GLN A 195 -18.85 19.23 -8.33
C GLN A 195 -17.72 20.23 -8.68
N LEU A 196 -16.87 19.95 -9.68
CA LEU A 196 -15.64 20.72 -9.96
C LEU A 196 -15.59 21.35 -11.36
N GLY A 197 -16.64 21.26 -12.16
CA GLY A 197 -16.65 21.74 -13.54
C GLY A 197 -15.70 20.94 -14.45
N PRO A 198 -15.74 21.14 -15.78
CA PRO A 198 -15.01 20.32 -16.72
C PRO A 198 -13.49 20.47 -16.55
N ILE A 199 -12.80 19.34 -16.40
CA ILE A 199 -11.34 19.25 -16.43
C ILE A 199 -10.85 19.74 -17.79
N LYS A 200 -10.20 20.92 -17.83
CA LYS A 200 -9.56 21.43 -19.04
C LYS A 200 -8.26 20.67 -19.29
N TYR A 201 -8.26 19.75 -20.25
CA TYR A 201 -7.02 19.21 -20.80
C TYR A 201 -6.27 20.33 -21.55
N LYS A 202 -5.03 20.64 -21.15
CA LYS A 202 -4.11 21.37 -22.02
C LYS A 202 -3.69 20.42 -23.13
N THR A 203 -4.14 20.67 -24.34
CA THR A 203 -3.61 20.00 -25.54
C THR A 203 -2.11 20.30 -25.66
N PRO A 204 -1.27 19.31 -26.02
CA PRO A 204 0.11 19.57 -26.39
C PRO A 204 0.14 20.57 -27.55
N LYS A 205 1.03 21.56 -27.47
CA LYS A 205 1.27 22.49 -28.58
C LYS A 205 1.71 21.67 -29.80
N SER A 206 0.98 21.79 -30.89
CA SER A 206 1.36 21.19 -32.17
C SER A 206 2.74 21.70 -32.58
N VAL A 207 3.66 20.77 -32.84
CA VAL A 207 4.95 21.06 -33.45
C VAL A 207 4.68 21.51 -34.90
N PRO A 208 5.23 22.64 -35.38
CA PRO A 208 5.06 23.05 -36.77
C PRO A 208 5.78 22.07 -37.70
N PRO A 209 5.22 21.77 -38.88
CA PRO A 209 5.92 20.95 -39.86
C PRO A 209 7.17 21.67 -40.37
N ALA A 210 8.21 20.88 -40.66
CA ALA A 210 9.48 21.31 -41.24
C ALA A 210 9.32 21.75 -42.71
#